data_AF-A0A6I2ZBI2-F1
#
_entry.id   AF-A0A6I2ZBI2-F1
#
_cell.length_a   1.000
_cell.length_b   1.000
_cell.length_c   1.000
_cell.angle_alpha   90.00
_cell.angle_beta   90.00
_cell.angle_gamma   90.00
#
_symmetry.space_group_name_H-M   'P 1'
#
loop_
_entity.id
_entity.type
_entity.pdbx_description
1 polymer ?
#
loop_
_entity_poly.entity_id
_entity_poly.type
_entity_poly.pdbx_seq_one_letter_code
_entity_poly.pdbx_strand_id
1 'polypeptide(L)'
;MRLVQLIREIEQHVATAGWDQNPRFFALALTSELLALEPGLAATLGDAVHDPHSLTPIEQEPLQGDRPLDDLLATTTWPPEVVGAAIVLERLVLPPTAETDLPDDDQAGLESAAASHPERQDVRMAVVVTRDGGRICALRLRSHDVDADVLVGEDLVPRLADALAATLT
;
A
#
# COMPACT_ATOMS: atom_id res chain seq x y z
N MET A 1 -17.25 1.27 3.32
CA MET A 1 -16.97 0.67 4.64
C MET A 1 -16.02 -0.53 4.60
N ARG A 2 -16.06 -1.44 3.61
CA ARG A 2 -15.21 -2.65 3.62
C ARG A 2 -13.73 -2.44 3.31
N LEU A 3 -13.42 -1.56 2.36
CA LEU A 3 -12.03 -1.23 2.03
C LEU A 3 -11.29 -0.67 3.24
N VAL A 4 -11.99 0.03 4.15
CA VAL A 4 -11.43 0.55 5.42
C VAL A 4 -10.95 -0.58 6.33
N GLN A 5 -11.66 -1.71 6.39
CA GLN A 5 -11.21 -2.85 7.18
C GLN A 5 -10.04 -3.56 6.48
N LEU A 6 -10.18 -3.83 5.18
CA LEU A 6 -9.13 -4.47 4.37
C LEU A 6 -7.80 -3.71 4.44
N ILE A 7 -7.82 -2.39 4.29
CA ILE A 7 -6.59 -1.59 4.33
C ILE A 7 -5.94 -1.62 5.72
N ARG A 8 -6.75 -1.66 6.79
CA ARG A 8 -6.23 -1.79 8.16
C ARG A 8 -5.59 -3.16 8.37
N GLU A 9 -6.23 -4.22 7.90
CA GLU A 9 -5.68 -5.59 7.99
C GLU A 9 -4.35 -5.70 7.23
N ILE A 10 -4.29 -5.19 5.98
CA ILE A 10 -3.06 -5.18 5.18
C ILE A 10 -1.97 -4.34 5.86
N GLU A 11 -2.30 -3.12 6.30
CA GLU A 11 -1.34 -2.22 6.95
C GLU A 11 -0.79 -2.83 8.24
N GLN A 12 -1.66 -3.33 9.11
CA GLN A 12 -1.27 -3.97 10.38
C GLN A 12 -0.46 -5.23 10.14
N HIS A 13 -0.84 -6.05 9.17
CA HIS A 13 -0.07 -7.24 8.78
C HIS A 13 1.37 -6.87 8.42
N VAL A 14 1.56 -5.88 7.55
CA VAL A 14 2.90 -5.41 7.17
C VAL A 14 3.63 -4.79 8.37
N ALA A 15 2.93 -4.03 9.21
CA ALA A 15 3.53 -3.40 10.39
C ALA A 15 4.11 -4.41 11.38
N THR A 16 3.60 -5.64 11.44
CA THR A 16 4.15 -6.69 12.33
C THR A 16 5.62 -7.04 12.03
N ALA A 17 6.08 -6.80 10.80
CA ALA A 17 7.46 -7.05 10.39
C ALA A 17 8.41 -5.86 10.68
N GLY A 18 7.94 -4.81 11.35
CA GLY A 18 8.74 -3.64 11.70
C GLY A 18 8.83 -2.64 10.54
N TRP A 19 9.84 -1.78 10.55
CA TRP A 19 10.09 -0.79 9.50
C TRP A 19 11.30 -1.17 8.64
N ASP A 20 11.61 -0.33 7.65
CA ASP A 20 12.73 -0.47 6.72
C ASP A 20 12.54 -1.68 5.80
N GLN A 21 11.28 -1.87 5.37
CA GLN A 21 10.86 -2.95 4.49
C GLN A 21 10.84 -2.53 3.02
N ASN A 22 11.08 -3.50 2.13
CA ASN A 22 10.81 -3.33 0.70
C ASN A 22 9.30 -3.14 0.45
N PRO A 23 8.91 -2.48 -0.65
CA PRO A 23 7.51 -2.40 -1.06
C PRO A 23 6.88 -3.79 -1.17
N ARG A 24 5.70 -3.96 -0.57
CA ARG A 24 4.90 -5.19 -0.60
C ARG A 24 3.68 -5.00 -1.48
N PHE A 25 3.45 -5.95 -2.37
CA PHE A 25 2.32 -5.94 -3.30
C PHE A 25 1.33 -7.03 -2.95
N PHE A 26 0.04 -6.76 -3.14
CA PHE A 26 -1.03 -7.71 -2.90
C PHE A 26 -1.99 -7.73 -4.09
N ALA A 27 -2.33 -8.93 -4.54
CA ALA A 27 -3.50 -9.14 -5.39
C ALA A 27 -4.74 -9.26 -4.50
N LEU A 28 -5.86 -8.68 -4.89
CA LEU A 28 -7.12 -8.84 -4.18
C LEU A 28 -8.01 -9.79 -4.98
N ALA A 29 -8.38 -10.91 -4.36
CA ALA A 29 -9.32 -11.88 -4.91
C ALA A 29 -10.61 -11.88 -4.11
N LEU A 30 -11.73 -12.21 -4.76
CA LEU A 30 -12.97 -12.47 -4.04
C LEU A 30 -12.79 -13.69 -3.15
N THR A 31 -13.10 -13.54 -1.85
CA THR A 31 -12.98 -14.63 -0.89
C THR A 31 -13.80 -15.85 -1.31
N SER A 32 -14.96 -15.64 -1.93
CA SER A 32 -15.83 -16.71 -2.44
C SER A 32 -15.20 -17.51 -3.59
N GLU A 33 -14.51 -16.83 -4.52
CA GLU A 33 -13.82 -17.49 -5.64
C GLU A 33 -12.59 -18.26 -5.14
N LEU A 34 -11.84 -17.68 -4.20
CA LEU A 34 -10.71 -18.36 -3.57
C LEU A 34 -11.15 -19.65 -2.86
N LEU A 35 -12.27 -19.62 -2.14
CA LEU A 35 -12.84 -20.79 -1.46
C LEU A 35 -13.37 -21.85 -2.44
N ALA A 36 -13.88 -21.44 -3.60
CA ALA A 36 -14.35 -22.38 -4.61
C ALA A 36 -13.18 -23.20 -5.20
N LEU A 37 -12.00 -22.57 -5.32
CA LEU A 37 -10.78 -23.23 -5.78
C LEU A 37 -10.10 -24.03 -4.65
N GLU A 38 -10.02 -23.45 -3.45
CA GLU A 38 -9.33 -24.02 -2.30
C GLU A 38 -10.23 -24.08 -1.05
N PRO A 39 -11.17 -25.05 -0.96
CA PRO A 39 -12.12 -25.14 0.15
C PRO A 39 -11.48 -25.29 1.54
N GLY A 40 -10.24 -25.80 1.59
CA GLY A 40 -9.48 -25.96 2.83
C GLY A 40 -9.14 -24.64 3.54
N LEU A 41 -9.18 -23.51 2.83
CA LEU A 41 -8.90 -22.18 3.39
C LEU A 41 -10.03 -21.64 4.28
N ALA A 42 -11.22 -22.28 4.28
CA ALA A 42 -12.36 -21.81 5.05
C ALA A 42 -12.07 -21.64 6.54
N ALA A 43 -11.29 -22.56 7.12
CA ALA A 43 -10.91 -22.48 8.53
C ALA A 43 -9.97 -21.30 8.84
N THR A 44 -9.15 -20.89 7.87
CA THR A 44 -8.20 -19.78 8.01
C THR A 44 -8.86 -18.43 7.78
N LEU A 45 -9.83 -18.37 6.86
CA LEU A 45 -10.50 -17.12 6.47
C LEU A 45 -11.61 -16.71 7.45
N GLY A 46 -12.07 -17.61 8.32
CA GLY A 46 -12.98 -17.28 9.42
C GLY A 46 -14.27 -16.62 8.93
N ASP A 47 -14.69 -15.53 9.56
CA ASP A 47 -15.96 -14.86 9.24
C ASP A 47 -16.01 -14.27 7.82
N ALA A 48 -14.86 -14.03 7.18
CA ALA A 48 -14.78 -13.53 5.81
C ALA A 48 -15.49 -14.45 4.81
N VAL A 49 -15.59 -15.75 5.11
CA VAL A 49 -16.25 -16.75 4.24
C VAL A 49 -17.77 -16.55 4.13
N HIS A 50 -18.38 -15.83 5.08
CA HIS A 50 -19.81 -15.60 5.12
C HIS A 50 -20.24 -14.33 4.38
N ASP A 51 -19.28 -13.54 3.89
CA ASP A 51 -19.54 -12.30 3.18
C ASP A 51 -19.21 -12.41 1.67
N PRO A 52 -20.21 -12.32 0.78
CA PRO A 52 -20.02 -12.54 -0.66
C PRO A 52 -19.17 -11.48 -1.37
N HIS A 53 -18.93 -10.30 -0.76
CA HIS A 53 -17.96 -9.33 -1.29
C HIS A 53 -16.77 -9.10 -0.34
N SER A 54 -16.44 -10.11 0.48
CA SER A 54 -15.15 -10.11 1.17
C SER A 54 -14.02 -10.26 0.14
N LEU A 55 -12.92 -9.57 0.39
CA LEU A 55 -11.71 -9.62 -0.41
C LEU A 55 -10.60 -10.25 0.41
N THR A 56 -9.88 -11.19 -0.18
CA THR A 56 -8.70 -11.78 0.44
C THR A 56 -7.44 -11.18 -0.22
N PRO A 57 -6.58 -10.49 0.55
CA PRO A 57 -5.31 -10.03 0.04
C PRO A 57 -4.33 -11.19 -0.06
N ILE A 58 -3.72 -11.34 -1.23
CA ILE A 58 -2.70 -12.37 -1.51
C ILE A 58 -1.40 -11.64 -1.76
N GLU A 59 -0.46 -11.74 -0.83
CA GLU A 59 0.87 -11.13 -0.98
C GLU A 59 1.60 -11.72 -2.20
N GLN A 60 2.18 -10.85 -3.00
CA GLN A 60 3.00 -11.22 -4.15
C GLN A 60 4.47 -11.30 -3.76
N GLU A 61 5.23 -12.11 -4.49
CA GLU A 61 6.67 -12.17 -4.29
C GLU A 61 7.31 -10.80 -4.51
N PRO A 62 8.28 -10.41 -3.65
CA PRO A 62 8.98 -9.15 -3.81
C PRO A 62 9.69 -9.13 -5.16
N LEU A 63 9.48 -8.06 -5.91
CA LEU A 63 10.06 -7.91 -7.23
C LEU A 63 11.58 -7.78 -7.08
N GLN A 64 12.31 -8.70 -7.71
CA GLN A 64 13.77 -8.75 -7.59
C GLN A 64 14.41 -7.56 -8.31
N GLY A 65 15.21 -6.77 -7.60
CA GLY A 65 16.09 -5.73 -8.13
C GLY A 65 15.71 -4.29 -7.74
N ASP A 66 16.69 -3.38 -7.88
CA ASP A 66 16.56 -1.93 -7.60
C ASP A 66 15.73 -1.17 -8.67
N ARG A 67 14.63 -1.76 -9.16
CA ARG A 67 13.79 -1.07 -10.14
C ARG A 67 12.99 0.06 -9.47
N PRO A 68 12.92 1.25 -10.09
CA PRO A 68 12.04 2.32 -9.62
C PRO A 68 10.58 1.84 -9.53
N LEU A 69 9.86 2.29 -8.50
CA LEU A 69 8.46 1.94 -8.29
C LEU A 69 7.58 2.31 -9.49
N ASP A 70 7.85 3.44 -10.14
CA ASP A 70 7.05 3.92 -11.26
C ASP A 70 7.16 2.97 -12.47
N ASP A 71 8.38 2.50 -12.77
CA ASP A 71 8.63 1.50 -13.82
C ASP A 71 7.97 0.16 -13.50
N LEU A 72 7.98 -0.21 -12.23
CA LEU A 72 7.36 -1.43 -11.73
C LEU A 72 5.83 -1.41 -11.93
N LEU A 73 5.18 -0.33 -11.50
CA LEU A 73 3.74 -0.16 -11.67
C LEU A 73 3.38 -0.10 -13.17
N ALA A 74 4.15 0.65 -13.97
CA ALA A 74 3.89 0.78 -15.40
C ALA A 74 3.99 -0.54 -16.19
N THR A 75 4.71 -1.53 -15.67
CA THR A 75 4.90 -2.83 -16.33
C THR A 75 4.10 -3.97 -15.68
N THR A 76 3.39 -3.69 -14.60
CA THR A 76 2.55 -4.66 -13.90
C THR A 76 1.19 -4.78 -14.59
N THR A 77 0.73 -6.02 -14.80
CA THR A 77 -0.61 -6.30 -15.32
C THR A 77 -1.21 -7.44 -14.53
N TRP A 78 -2.49 -7.30 -14.19
CA TRP A 78 -3.21 -8.30 -13.41
C TRP A 78 -4.17 -9.10 -14.29
N PRO A 79 -4.31 -10.41 -14.04
CA PRO A 79 -5.29 -11.22 -14.74
C PRO A 79 -6.72 -10.82 -14.32
N PRO A 80 -7.75 -11.20 -15.11
CA PRO A 80 -9.13 -10.75 -14.87
C PRO A 80 -9.73 -11.15 -13.51
N GLU A 81 -9.24 -12.25 -12.92
CA GLU A 81 -9.68 -12.78 -11.62
C GLU A 81 -9.22 -11.90 -10.45
N VAL A 82 -8.21 -11.05 -10.66
CA VAL A 82 -7.76 -10.08 -9.66
C VAL A 82 -8.66 -8.86 -9.73
N VAL A 83 -9.53 -8.73 -8.72
CA VAL A 83 -10.56 -7.66 -8.65
C VAL A 83 -10.01 -6.34 -8.11
N GLY A 84 -8.81 -6.36 -7.54
CA GLY A 84 -8.10 -5.17 -7.08
C GLY A 84 -6.64 -5.45 -6.73
N ALA A 85 -5.91 -4.40 -6.38
CA ALA A 85 -4.53 -4.49 -5.97
C ALA A 85 -4.29 -3.63 -4.72
N ALA A 86 -3.30 -4.03 -3.92
CA ALA A 86 -2.80 -3.21 -2.84
C ALA A 86 -1.28 -3.09 -2.89
N ILE A 87 -0.76 -1.99 -2.36
CA ILE A 87 0.67 -1.79 -2.14
C ILE A 87 0.89 -1.19 -0.76
N VAL A 88 1.92 -1.66 -0.07
CA VAL A 88 2.43 -1.04 1.17
C VAL A 88 3.89 -0.70 0.97
N LEU A 89 4.27 0.55 1.23
CA LEU A 89 5.64 1.01 1.08
C LEU A 89 5.96 2.14 2.05
N GLU A 90 7.24 2.37 2.29
CA GLU A 90 7.73 3.41 3.19
C GLU A 90 8.37 4.53 2.36
N ARG A 91 8.08 5.78 2.70
CA ARG A 91 8.77 6.95 2.14
C ARG A 91 9.20 7.88 3.24
N LEU A 92 10.31 8.54 2.96
CA LEU A 92 10.69 9.75 3.65
C LEU A 92 9.92 10.92 3.04
N VAL A 93 9.23 11.67 3.87
CA VAL A 93 8.57 12.93 3.50
C VAL A 93 9.10 14.07 4.35
N LEU A 94 9.12 15.26 3.76
CA LEU A 94 9.40 16.49 4.49
C LEU A 94 8.10 17.24 4.74
N PRO A 95 7.93 17.86 5.92
CA PRO A 95 6.84 18.79 6.11
C PRO A 95 7.05 20.03 5.20
N PRO A 96 5.98 20.70 4.75
CA PRO A 96 6.08 21.88 3.91
C PRO A 96 6.94 23.01 4.50
N THR A 97 7.03 23.08 5.84
CA THR A 97 7.89 24.06 6.53
C THR A 97 9.38 23.80 6.28
N ALA A 98 9.79 22.54 6.16
CA ALA A 98 11.17 22.14 5.90
C ALA A 98 11.57 22.29 4.42
N GLU A 99 10.62 22.30 3.49
CA GLU A 99 10.90 22.47 2.07
C GLU A 99 11.55 23.83 1.76
N THR A 100 11.30 24.84 2.60
CA THR A 100 11.86 26.20 2.42
C THR A 100 13.36 26.26 2.72
N ASP A 101 13.87 25.32 3.53
CA ASP A 101 15.28 25.24 3.93
C ASP A 101 16.10 24.33 3.01
N LEU A 102 15.49 23.73 1.99
CA LEU A 102 16.19 22.90 1.02
C LEU A 102 17.04 23.75 0.07
N PRO A 103 18.27 23.31 -0.27
CA PRO A 103 19.09 23.98 -1.26
C PRO A 103 18.46 23.87 -2.65
N ASP A 104 18.61 24.92 -3.46
CA ASP A 104 18.25 24.92 -4.88
C ASP A 104 19.37 24.20 -5.68
N ASP A 105 19.41 22.88 -5.54
CA ASP A 105 20.41 21.97 -6.13
C ASP A 105 19.77 21.06 -7.19
N ASP A 106 20.55 20.19 -7.83
CA ASP A 106 19.99 19.14 -8.67
C ASP A 106 19.16 18.13 -7.84
N GLN A 107 18.40 17.27 -8.55
CA GLN A 107 17.51 16.29 -7.92
C GLN A 107 18.24 15.40 -6.90
N ALA A 108 19.51 15.05 -7.14
CA ALA A 108 20.28 14.22 -6.24
C ALA A 108 20.70 14.99 -4.97
N GLY A 109 21.05 16.27 -5.10
CA GLY A 109 21.31 17.17 -3.98
C GLY A 109 20.08 17.38 -3.09
N LEU A 110 18.92 17.60 -3.71
CA LEU A 110 17.63 17.71 -3.01
C LEU A 110 17.27 16.43 -2.23
N GLU A 111 17.43 15.27 -2.86
CA GLU A 111 17.19 13.97 -2.21
C GLU A 111 18.12 13.73 -1.02
N SER A 112 19.40 14.05 -1.16
CA SER A 112 20.38 13.92 -0.07
C SER A 112 20.09 14.87 1.10
N ALA A 113 19.72 16.12 0.79
CA ALA A 113 19.34 17.11 1.80
C ALA A 113 18.07 16.68 2.56
N ALA A 114 17.04 16.20 1.84
CA ALA A 114 15.83 15.68 2.45
C ALA A 114 16.10 14.46 3.33
N ALA A 115 16.96 13.54 2.87
CA ALA A 115 17.35 12.35 3.62
C ALA A 115 18.03 12.69 4.96
N SER A 116 18.79 13.79 5.01
CA SER A 116 19.51 14.23 6.19
C SER A 116 18.74 15.24 7.06
N HIS A 117 17.57 15.72 6.60
CA HIS A 117 16.83 16.78 7.28
C HIS A 117 16.35 16.32 8.67
N PRO A 118 16.45 17.17 9.71
CA PRO A 118 16.02 16.81 11.07
C PRO A 118 14.51 16.63 11.20
N GLU A 119 13.72 17.37 10.41
CA GLU A 119 12.25 17.28 10.41
C GLU A 119 11.70 16.21 9.46
N ARG A 120 12.56 15.38 8.86
CA ARG A 120 12.09 14.28 8.00
C ARG A 120 11.16 13.35 8.77
N GLN A 121 10.18 12.82 8.07
CA GLN A 121 9.26 11.83 8.61
C GLN A 121 9.28 10.58 7.74
N ASP A 122 9.47 9.44 8.37
CA ASP A 122 9.22 8.14 7.73
C ASP A 122 7.72 7.84 7.82
N VAL A 123 7.11 7.67 6.66
CA VAL A 123 5.69 7.39 6.53
C VAL A 123 5.52 6.06 5.80
N ARG A 124 4.82 5.13 6.44
CA ARG A 124 4.31 3.93 5.77
C ARG A 124 2.97 4.28 5.15
N MET A 125 2.85 3.97 3.87
CA MET A 125 1.65 4.19 3.07
C MET A 125 1.14 2.85 2.59
N ALA A 126 -0.11 2.54 2.92
CA ALA A 126 -0.85 1.44 2.31
C ALA A 126 -1.89 2.03 1.36
N VAL A 127 -2.03 1.45 0.17
CA VAL A 127 -3.04 1.85 -0.81
C VAL A 127 -3.73 0.61 -1.34
N VAL A 128 -5.05 0.65 -1.43
CA VAL A 128 -5.89 -0.36 -2.06
C VAL A 128 -6.71 0.32 -3.15
N VAL A 129 -6.76 -0.32 -4.32
CA VAL A 129 -7.62 0.06 -5.45
C VAL A 129 -8.32 -1.17 -6.03
N THR A 130 -9.52 -0.98 -6.55
CA THR A 130 -10.33 -2.06 -7.14
C THR A 130 -10.78 -1.69 -8.56
N ARG A 131 -11.06 -2.70 -9.39
CA ARG A 131 -11.48 -2.52 -10.80
C ARG A 131 -12.79 -1.75 -10.94
N ASP A 132 -13.66 -1.77 -9.92
CA ASP A 132 -14.91 -1.01 -9.87
C ASP A 132 -14.71 0.48 -9.46
N GLY A 133 -13.46 0.92 -9.30
CA GLY A 133 -13.09 2.30 -8.98
C GLY A 133 -12.98 2.60 -7.49
N GLY A 134 -13.18 1.62 -6.63
CA GLY A 134 -12.93 1.77 -5.20
C GLY A 134 -11.46 2.10 -4.91
N ARG A 135 -11.23 3.01 -3.95
CA ARG A 135 -9.89 3.34 -3.44
C ARG A 135 -9.93 3.63 -1.96
N ILE A 136 -8.86 3.28 -1.26
CA ILE A 136 -8.63 3.67 0.12
C ILE A 136 -7.13 3.68 0.41
N CYS A 137 -6.70 4.58 1.27
CA CYS A 137 -5.32 4.70 1.70
C CYS A 137 -5.25 4.65 3.23
N ALA A 138 -4.13 4.16 3.76
CA ALA A 138 -3.77 4.29 5.16
C ALA A 138 -2.36 4.84 5.30
N LEU A 139 -2.15 5.74 6.27
CA LEU A 139 -0.86 6.34 6.58
C LEU A 139 -0.51 6.10 8.05
N ARG A 140 0.70 5.60 8.28
CA ARG A 140 1.32 5.48 9.60
C ARG A 140 2.61 6.29 9.62
N LEU A 141 2.79 7.13 10.63
CA LEU A 141 4.04 7.86 10.85
C LEU A 141 4.91 7.05 11.81
N ARG A 142 6.21 6.92 11.53
CA ARG A 142 7.15 6.24 12.45
C ARG A 142 7.23 6.93 13.82
N SER A 143 7.04 8.25 13.86
CA SER A 143 6.98 9.02 15.12
C SER A 143 5.72 8.77 15.95
N HIS A 144 4.68 8.20 15.35
CA HIS A 144 3.39 7.87 15.98
C HIS A 144 3.01 6.42 15.60
N ASP A 145 3.90 5.48 15.92
CA ASP A 145 3.81 4.07 15.52
C ASP A 145 2.85 3.28 16.43
N VAL A 146 1.57 3.65 16.40
CA VAL A 146 0.49 2.96 17.09
C VAL A 146 -0.74 2.84 16.19
N ASP A 147 -1.43 1.71 16.26
CA ASP A 147 -2.56 1.40 15.37
C ASP A 147 -3.70 2.44 15.44
N ALA A 148 -3.87 3.08 16.60
CA ALA A 148 -4.88 4.09 16.84
C ALA A 148 -4.62 5.40 16.06
N ASP A 149 -3.36 5.69 15.74
CA ASP A 149 -2.94 6.92 15.06
C ASP A 149 -2.86 6.75 13.53
N VAL A 150 -3.17 5.54 13.03
CA VAL A 150 -3.21 5.27 11.58
C VAL A 150 -4.37 6.03 10.93
N LEU A 151 -4.00 6.99 10.09
CA LEU A 151 -4.94 7.79 9.29
C LEU A 151 -5.44 6.94 8.13
N VAL A 152 -6.75 6.96 7.88
CA VAL A 152 -7.38 6.23 6.77
C VAL A 152 -8.28 7.17 5.99
N GLY A 153 -8.16 7.17 4.67
CA GLY A 153 -8.92 8.05 3.78
C GLY A 153 -8.69 7.73 2.31
N GLU A 154 -9.62 8.17 1.45
CA GLU A 154 -9.62 7.79 0.02
C GLU A 154 -8.54 8.51 -0.79
N ASP A 155 -8.26 9.78 -0.45
CA ASP A 155 -7.39 10.67 -1.23
C ASP A 155 -6.10 11.10 -0.50
N LEU A 156 -5.60 10.27 0.43
CA LEU A 156 -4.39 10.62 1.17
C LEU A 156 -3.13 10.62 0.29
N VAL A 157 -3.08 9.75 -0.72
CA VAL A 157 -1.92 9.60 -1.64
C VAL A 157 -2.38 9.40 -3.09
N PRO A 158 -3.02 10.41 -3.69
CA PRO A 158 -3.78 10.26 -4.94
C PRO A 158 -2.90 9.77 -6.10
N ARG A 159 -1.66 10.27 -6.23
CA ARG A 159 -0.73 9.85 -7.30
C ARG A 159 -0.40 8.36 -7.25
N LEU A 160 -0.18 7.81 -6.05
CA LEU A 160 0.14 6.39 -5.88
C LEU A 160 -1.10 5.54 -6.15
N ALA A 161 -2.28 5.98 -5.71
CA ALA A 161 -3.54 5.31 -6.01
C ALA A 161 -3.82 5.26 -7.51
N ASP A 162 -3.60 6.36 -8.24
CA ASP A 162 -3.80 6.40 -9.69
C ASP A 162 -2.81 5.49 -10.43
N ALA A 163 -1.54 5.51 -10.04
CA ALA A 163 -0.51 4.64 -10.62
C ALA A 163 -0.81 3.14 -10.36
N LEU A 164 -1.27 2.80 -9.16
CA LEU A 164 -1.68 1.44 -8.83
C LEU A 164 -2.93 1.01 -9.61
N ALA A 165 -3.92 1.90 -9.75
CA ALA A 165 -5.15 1.61 -10.48
C ALA A 165 -4.87 1.35 -11.97
N ALA A 166 -3.87 2.01 -12.56
CA ALA A 166 -3.45 1.78 -13.94
C ALA A 166 -2.94 0.35 -14.20
N THR A 167 -2.51 -0.38 -13.16
CA THR A 167 -2.08 -1.79 -13.29
C THR A 167 -3.24 -2.76 -13.51
N LEU A 168 -4.47 -2.34 -13.19
CA LEU A 168 -5.71 -3.13 -13.30
C LEU A 168 -6.44 -2.89 -14.64
N THR A 169 -5.69 -2.64 -15.70
CA THR A 169 -6.25 -2.51 -17.06
C THR A 169 -6.63 -3.86 -17.67
#